data_AF-A0A1R2CNG2-F1
#
_entry.id   AF-A0A1R2CNG2-F1
#
_cell.length_a   1.000
_cell.length_b   1.000
_cell.length_c   1.000
_cell.angle_alpha   90.00
_cell.angle_beta   90.00
_cell.angle_gamma   90.00
#
_symmetry.space_group_name_H-M   'P 1'
#
loop_
_entity.id
_entity.type
_entity.pdbx_description
1 polymer ?
#
loop_
_entity_poly.entity_id
_entity_poly.type
_entity_poly.pdbx_seq_one_letter_code
_entity_poly.pdbx_strand_id
1 'polypeptide(L)'
;MEEFVDLSIPHTETRKKPGIFNSSYTVYQLKIILDDSYQYFLLKRYKEFRKLHDIVKETLNHEYKFPKFPGRTLNPMSAGVIIQRKCGLEKWLLVALTYKKVEIYLKDFLEIKDDYLQKTSEIQVFNEDEVVIKEFSGKINENTHCRISLLDDFDKRYFSRRRSVRGKIIEQLVATIVPLCGDDYIGSKSLDFLYKLCTSDYNRDFELFTKELVNMPIELLKKMKLDEYLLKKRFCDSQIQAFYILNVLKTQFDVKSINEILNNDSEAQEIIAKWDCQGCLKSNTRKILSVTPDWRTIHLSDLQDDMQISYRFINNQLQINAVFLIQSNFSTIINILTQPEYRKKWDLKLIEIEEIERNDDGIGLIMLYSHERTIYEFHNIVEINKSIYHTTINFHSKKFNHIKTKGILGEVNNFYKLEKIAKSDSTFSFDITDHDVTRVSSCKDFHHEVVESKFEVIKVTWKATFCEISKKMFVSDCLEETETLKHTIGRLVHLAENPLEHLEKSPKNMLLKACERKKLKKLGKVRKMSTQDDFN
;
A
#
# COMPACT_ATOMS: atom_id res chain seq x y z
N MET A 1 -37.68 -12.39 0.68
CA MET A 1 -36.73 -11.47 0.00
C MET A 1 -35.89 -10.62 0.98
N GLU A 2 -35.93 -10.86 2.30
CA GLU A 2 -35.45 -9.90 3.31
C GLU A 2 -33.93 -9.64 3.36
N GLU A 3 -33.09 -10.32 2.57
CA GLU A 3 -31.63 -10.10 2.62
C GLU A 3 -30.92 -9.80 1.29
N PHE A 4 -31.60 -9.81 0.14
CA PHE A 4 -30.87 -9.90 -1.14
C PHE A 4 -31.20 -8.83 -2.20
N VAL A 5 -32.23 -8.01 -2.03
CA VAL A 5 -32.61 -7.03 -3.07
C VAL A 5 -32.32 -5.59 -2.65
N ASP A 6 -31.22 -5.02 -3.13
CA ASP A 6 -30.96 -3.57 -3.05
C ASP A 6 -31.48 -2.87 -4.32
N LEU A 7 -32.08 -1.69 -4.14
CA LEU A 7 -32.76 -0.95 -5.20
C LEU A 7 -32.50 0.53 -5.07
N SER A 8 -32.04 1.15 -6.15
CA SER A 8 -31.89 2.61 -6.24
C SER A 8 -32.38 3.15 -7.58
N ILE A 9 -32.63 4.46 -7.64
CA ILE A 9 -32.98 5.14 -8.90
C ILE A 9 -31.86 6.10 -9.29
N PRO A 10 -30.73 5.65 -9.87
CA PRO A 10 -29.58 6.53 -10.12
C PRO A 10 -29.91 7.69 -11.06
N HIS A 11 -30.69 7.45 -12.11
CA HIS A 11 -30.91 8.42 -13.18
C HIS A 11 -32.39 8.61 -13.54
N THR A 12 -32.71 9.79 -14.08
CA THR A 12 -34.02 10.12 -14.64
C THR A 12 -33.86 10.81 -15.98
N GLU A 13 -34.61 10.38 -16.98
CA GLU A 13 -34.52 10.89 -18.35
C GLU A 13 -35.89 11.43 -18.79
N THR A 14 -35.94 12.64 -19.34
CA THR A 14 -37.16 13.19 -19.95
C THR A 14 -37.15 12.92 -21.45
N ARG A 15 -38.06 12.06 -21.90
CA ARG A 15 -38.22 11.69 -23.31
C ARG A 15 -39.39 12.43 -23.93
N LYS A 16 -39.23 12.82 -25.20
CA LYS A 16 -40.34 13.34 -26.02
C LYS A 16 -41.12 12.16 -26.59
N LYS A 17 -42.44 12.22 -26.49
CA LYS A 17 -43.31 11.24 -27.13
C LYS A 17 -43.31 11.50 -28.65
N PRO A 18 -42.99 10.50 -29.50
CA PRO A 18 -43.17 10.67 -30.94
C PRO A 18 -44.67 10.82 -31.23
N GLY A 19 -45.07 11.93 -31.85
CA GLY A 19 -46.46 12.24 -32.19
C GLY A 19 -46.71 13.74 -32.43
N ILE A 20 -47.91 14.08 -32.91
CA ILE A 20 -48.32 15.45 -33.28
C ILE A 20 -48.35 16.40 -32.07
N PHE A 21 -48.56 15.87 -30.87
CA PHE A 21 -48.51 16.64 -29.63
C PHE A 21 -47.13 16.47 -28.96
N ASN A 22 -46.39 17.56 -28.81
CA ASN A 22 -45.08 17.67 -28.14
C ASN A 22 -45.15 17.40 -26.62
N SER A 23 -45.68 16.25 -26.23
CA SER A 23 -45.75 15.81 -24.84
C SER A 23 -44.44 15.13 -24.45
N SER A 24 -43.81 15.62 -23.37
CA SER A 24 -42.65 14.97 -22.75
C SER A 24 -43.07 14.14 -21.54
N TYR A 25 -42.38 13.03 -21.29
CA TYR A 25 -42.58 12.21 -20.10
C TYR A 25 -41.24 11.84 -19.47
N THR A 26 -41.24 11.69 -18.15
CA THR A 26 -40.05 11.29 -17.39
C THR A 26 -40.04 9.77 -17.19
N VAL A 27 -38.89 9.17 -17.45
CA VAL A 27 -38.56 7.77 -17.20
C VAL A 27 -37.55 7.72 -16.06
N TYR A 28 -37.73 6.77 -15.17
CA TYR A 28 -36.86 6.51 -14.03
C TYR A 28 -36.05 5.26 -14.34
N GLN A 29 -34.73 5.34 -14.24
CA GLN A 29 -33.86 4.19 -14.35
C GLN A 29 -33.69 3.57 -12.97
N LEU A 30 -34.29 2.40 -12.76
CA LEU A 30 -34.10 1.60 -11.55
C LEU A 30 -32.83 0.77 -11.73
N LYS A 31 -31.96 0.80 -10.74
CA LYS A 31 -30.85 -0.12 -10.56
C LYS A 31 -31.30 -1.16 -9.54
N ILE A 32 -31.36 -2.41 -9.94
CA ILE A 32 -31.79 -3.53 -9.09
C ILE A 32 -30.57 -4.42 -8.88
N ILE A 33 -30.26 -4.73 -7.64
CA ILE A 33 -29.15 -5.58 -7.20
C ILE A 33 -29.80 -6.73 -6.46
N LEU A 34 -29.80 -7.94 -7.05
CA LEU A 34 -30.40 -9.14 -6.43
C LEU A 34 -29.40 -9.94 -5.58
N ASP A 35 -28.11 -9.69 -5.77
CA ASP A 35 -26.98 -10.13 -4.95
C ASP A 35 -25.73 -9.34 -5.36
N ASP A 36 -24.59 -9.54 -4.68
CA ASP A 36 -23.31 -8.86 -4.98
C ASP A 36 -22.80 -9.07 -6.42
N SER A 37 -23.40 -9.99 -7.19
CA SER A 37 -22.98 -10.37 -8.53
C SER A 37 -23.96 -10.06 -9.65
N TYR A 38 -25.21 -9.72 -9.32
CA TYR A 38 -26.26 -9.49 -10.31
C TYR A 38 -26.92 -8.13 -10.12
N GLN A 39 -26.51 -7.19 -10.97
CA GLN A 39 -27.17 -5.91 -11.13
C GLN A 39 -27.71 -5.76 -12.55
N TYR A 40 -28.89 -5.16 -12.68
CA TYR A 40 -29.45 -4.76 -13.97
C TYR A 40 -30.24 -3.47 -13.84
N PHE A 41 -30.53 -2.86 -14.98
CA PHE A 41 -31.21 -1.59 -15.06
C PHE A 41 -32.55 -1.75 -15.77
N LEU A 42 -33.59 -1.19 -15.18
CA LEU A 42 -34.92 -1.10 -15.79
C LEU A 42 -35.35 0.35 -15.94
N LEU A 43 -36.12 0.60 -17.00
CA LEU A 43 -36.68 1.91 -17.28
C LEU A 43 -38.19 1.86 -17.05
N LYS A 44 -38.70 2.57 -16.04
CA LYS A 44 -40.14 2.64 -15.77
C LYS A 44 -40.63 4.08 -15.74
N ARG A 45 -41.84 4.33 -16.22
CA ARG A 45 -42.50 5.64 -16.13
C ARG A 45 -43.30 5.76 -14.84
N TYR A 46 -43.50 6.99 -14.38
CA TYR A 46 -44.33 7.26 -13.19
C TYR A 46 -45.74 6.60 -13.25
N LYS A 47 -46.36 6.51 -14.43
CA LYS A 47 -47.66 5.84 -14.61
C LYS A 47 -47.60 4.35 -14.23
N GLU A 48 -46.47 3.69 -14.46
CA GLU A 48 -46.26 2.27 -14.13
C GLU A 48 -46.10 2.08 -12.63
N PHE A 49 -45.29 2.93 -11.97
CA PHE A 49 -45.22 2.97 -10.50
C PHE A 49 -46.61 3.20 -9.88
N ARG A 50 -47.42 4.06 -10.50
CA ARG A 50 -48.76 4.35 -9.98
C ARG A 50 -49.68 3.13 -10.06
N LYS A 51 -49.63 2.38 -11.16
CA LYS A 51 -50.37 1.11 -11.29
C LYS A 51 -49.97 0.13 -10.20
N LEU A 52 -48.67 -0.06 -9.99
CA LEU A 52 -48.16 -0.91 -8.91
C LEU A 52 -48.65 -0.44 -7.54
N HIS A 53 -48.57 0.86 -7.25
CA HIS A 53 -49.07 1.43 -6.01
C HIS A 53 -50.55 1.12 -5.77
N ASP A 54 -51.38 1.25 -6.78
CA ASP A 54 -52.82 1.02 -6.66
C ASP A 54 -53.09 -0.49 -6.36
N ILE A 55 -52.37 -1.41 -7.03
CA ILE A 55 -52.42 -2.87 -6.75
C ILE A 55 -51.96 -3.22 -5.33
N VAL A 56 -50.83 -2.67 -4.90
CA VAL A 56 -50.27 -2.89 -3.55
C VAL A 56 -51.21 -2.37 -2.47
N LYS A 57 -51.80 -1.19 -2.69
CA LYS A 57 -52.73 -0.57 -1.75
C LYS A 57 -54.01 -1.39 -1.62
N GLU A 58 -54.54 -1.88 -2.74
CA GLU A 58 -55.71 -2.77 -2.75
C GLU A 58 -55.43 -4.10 -2.06
N THR A 59 -54.26 -4.70 -2.31
CA THR A 59 -53.86 -5.99 -1.72
C THR A 59 -53.69 -5.92 -0.20
N LEU A 60 -53.05 -4.86 0.30
CA LEU A 60 -52.77 -4.71 1.74
C LEU A 60 -53.97 -4.14 2.51
N ASN A 61 -54.88 -3.43 1.85
CA ASN A 61 -56.06 -2.80 2.43
C ASN A 61 -55.78 -2.11 3.79
N HIS A 62 -56.27 -2.67 4.90
CA HIS A 62 -56.09 -2.11 6.26
C HIS A 62 -54.65 -2.20 6.80
N GLU A 63 -53.79 -3.04 6.22
CA GLU A 63 -52.38 -3.19 6.61
C GLU A 63 -51.45 -2.21 5.88
N TYR A 64 -51.98 -1.36 4.99
CA TYR A 64 -51.17 -0.43 4.22
C TYR A 64 -50.58 0.68 5.11
N LYS A 65 -49.30 0.54 5.47
CA LYS A 65 -48.53 1.50 6.27
C LYS A 65 -47.27 1.98 5.54
N PHE A 66 -47.42 2.41 4.29
CA PHE A 66 -46.29 2.82 3.44
C PHE A 66 -46.08 4.34 3.49
N PRO A 67 -44.87 4.83 3.18
CA PRO A 67 -44.64 6.27 3.05
C PRO A 67 -45.54 6.89 1.98
N LYS A 68 -45.76 8.21 2.05
CA LYS A 68 -46.64 8.91 1.11
C LYS A 68 -46.17 8.73 -0.34
N PHE A 69 -47.01 8.10 -1.16
CA PHE A 69 -46.72 7.94 -2.59
C PHE A 69 -46.71 9.31 -3.28
N PRO A 70 -45.70 9.65 -4.10
CA PRO A 70 -45.62 10.95 -4.78
C PRO A 70 -46.86 11.19 -5.63
N GLY A 71 -47.48 12.38 -5.52
CA GLY A 71 -48.70 12.72 -6.25
C GLY A 71 -48.47 13.06 -7.73
N ARG A 72 -49.56 13.04 -8.53
CA ARG A 72 -49.56 13.58 -9.90
C ARG A 72 -49.40 15.09 -9.85
N THR A 73 -48.65 15.63 -10.82
CA THR A 73 -48.52 17.08 -11.02
C THR A 73 -49.22 17.45 -12.31
N LEU A 74 -50.06 18.48 -12.26
CA LEU A 74 -50.81 18.98 -13.42
C LEU A 74 -49.96 19.87 -14.33
N ASN A 75 -48.87 20.42 -13.80
CA ASN A 75 -47.95 21.33 -14.51
C ASN A 75 -46.73 20.59 -15.09
N PRO A 76 -46.05 21.18 -16.09
CA PRO A 76 -44.77 20.67 -16.61
C PRO A 76 -43.79 20.45 -15.47
N MET A 77 -43.12 19.29 -15.44
CA MET A 77 -42.23 18.95 -14.34
C MET A 77 -40.93 19.75 -14.42
N SER A 78 -40.69 20.61 -13.42
CA SER A 78 -39.37 21.18 -13.18
C SER A 78 -38.41 20.12 -12.65
N ALA A 79 -37.10 20.33 -12.79
CA ALA A 79 -36.08 19.39 -12.31
C ALA A 79 -36.21 19.09 -10.81
N GLY A 80 -36.55 20.08 -9.99
CA GLY A 80 -36.78 19.89 -8.55
C GLY A 80 -37.94 18.95 -8.24
N VAL A 81 -39.04 19.03 -9.00
CA VAL A 81 -40.19 18.11 -8.88
C VAL A 81 -39.80 16.68 -9.29
N ILE A 82 -38.95 16.53 -10.32
CA ILE A 82 -38.46 15.22 -10.76
C ILE A 82 -37.60 14.57 -9.67
N ILE A 83 -36.69 15.33 -9.05
CA ILE A 83 -35.83 14.85 -7.95
C ILE A 83 -36.66 14.46 -6.73
N GLN A 84 -37.60 15.31 -6.30
CA GLN A 84 -38.46 15.00 -5.17
C GLN A 84 -39.30 13.73 -5.42
N ARG A 85 -39.83 13.59 -6.65
CA ARG A 85 -40.59 12.41 -7.05
C ARG A 85 -39.70 11.16 -7.11
N LYS A 86 -38.47 11.25 -7.64
CA LYS A 86 -37.47 10.16 -7.63
C LYS A 86 -37.28 9.63 -6.21
N CYS A 87 -36.90 10.50 -5.27
CA CYS A 87 -36.64 10.11 -3.88
C CYS A 87 -37.88 9.50 -3.20
N GLY A 88 -39.08 10.03 -3.49
CA GLY A 88 -40.32 9.48 -2.93
C GLY A 88 -40.70 8.11 -3.50
N LEU A 89 -40.45 7.87 -4.80
CA LEU A 89 -40.67 6.55 -5.42
C LEU A 89 -39.71 5.50 -4.87
N GLU A 90 -38.43 5.86 -4.75
CA GLU A 90 -37.37 4.98 -4.22
C GLU A 90 -37.66 4.55 -2.78
N LYS A 91 -37.93 5.51 -1.89
CA LYS A 91 -38.35 5.22 -0.50
C LYS A 91 -39.59 4.34 -0.43
N TRP A 92 -40.57 4.58 -1.30
CA TRP A 92 -41.79 3.79 -1.32
C TRP A 92 -41.53 2.35 -1.77
N LEU A 93 -40.69 2.13 -2.79
CA LEU A 93 -40.34 0.79 -3.25
C LEU A 93 -39.56 0.00 -2.22
N LEU A 94 -38.59 0.62 -1.55
CA LEU A 94 -37.79 -0.05 -0.52
C LEU A 94 -38.68 -0.56 0.62
N VAL A 95 -39.65 0.25 1.06
CA VAL A 95 -40.64 -0.21 2.05
C VAL A 95 -41.54 -1.30 1.45
N ALA A 96 -41.95 -1.19 0.19
CA ALA A 96 -42.78 -2.23 -0.43
C ALA A 96 -42.11 -3.61 -0.45
N LEU A 97 -40.79 -3.66 -0.71
CA LEU A 97 -40.00 -4.89 -0.79
C LEU A 97 -39.94 -5.67 0.53
N THR A 98 -40.20 -5.04 1.67
CA THR A 98 -40.24 -5.72 2.97
C THR A 98 -41.55 -6.48 3.21
N TYR A 99 -42.57 -6.33 2.36
CA TYR A 99 -43.88 -6.95 2.56
C TYR A 99 -44.09 -8.19 1.68
N LYS A 100 -44.00 -9.36 2.29
CA LYS A 100 -44.19 -10.66 1.61
C LYS A 100 -45.53 -10.79 0.87
N LYS A 101 -46.60 -10.20 1.38
CA LYS A 101 -47.95 -10.26 0.76
C LYS A 101 -48.03 -9.64 -0.64
N VAL A 102 -47.12 -8.71 -0.97
CA VAL A 102 -47.09 -8.02 -2.27
C VAL A 102 -45.87 -8.36 -3.10
N GLU A 103 -45.08 -9.35 -2.66
CA GLU A 103 -43.84 -9.80 -3.29
C GLU A 103 -44.02 -10.15 -4.77
N ILE A 104 -45.11 -10.84 -5.13
CA ILE A 104 -45.36 -11.27 -6.51
C ILE A 104 -45.52 -10.09 -7.48
N TYR A 105 -46.25 -9.04 -7.06
CA TYR A 105 -46.46 -7.84 -7.86
C TYR A 105 -45.18 -7.01 -8.01
N LEU A 106 -44.34 -7.02 -6.97
CA LEU A 106 -43.05 -6.36 -6.98
C LEU A 106 -42.06 -7.08 -7.89
N LYS A 107 -42.01 -8.42 -7.85
CA LYS A 107 -41.17 -9.22 -8.75
C LYS A 107 -41.55 -9.01 -10.21
N ASP A 108 -42.84 -9.04 -10.52
CA ASP A 108 -43.34 -8.78 -11.87
C ASP A 108 -42.99 -7.35 -12.33
N PHE A 109 -43.24 -6.35 -11.47
CA PHE A 109 -42.89 -4.96 -11.78
C PHE A 109 -41.38 -4.77 -12.02
N LEU A 110 -40.54 -5.43 -11.21
CA LEU A 110 -39.10 -5.41 -11.31
C LEU A 110 -38.55 -6.41 -12.34
N GLU A 111 -39.40 -7.13 -13.07
CA GLU A 111 -39.02 -8.14 -14.07
C GLU A 111 -38.03 -9.19 -13.52
N ILE A 112 -38.16 -9.53 -12.23
CA ILE A 112 -37.39 -10.59 -11.58
C ILE A 112 -37.94 -11.93 -12.07
N LYS A 113 -37.23 -12.61 -12.97
CA LYS A 113 -37.64 -13.94 -13.45
C LYS A 113 -37.44 -14.99 -12.35
N ASP A 114 -38.43 -15.86 -12.15
CA ASP A 114 -38.36 -16.93 -11.16
C ASP A 114 -37.21 -17.94 -11.45
N ASP A 115 -36.75 -18.03 -12.70
CA ASP A 115 -35.57 -18.80 -13.10
C ASP A 115 -34.28 -18.37 -12.35
N TYR A 116 -34.20 -17.11 -11.89
CA TYR A 116 -33.07 -16.61 -11.10
C TYR A 116 -33.13 -17.05 -9.63
N LEU A 117 -34.33 -17.28 -9.11
CA LEU A 117 -34.54 -17.77 -7.74
C LEU A 117 -34.40 -19.30 -7.64
N GLN A 118 -34.57 -20.02 -8.76
CA GLN A 118 -34.32 -21.47 -8.84
C GLN A 118 -32.88 -21.83 -9.27
N LYS A 119 -32.12 -20.90 -9.87
CA LYS A 119 -30.70 -21.10 -10.20
C LYS A 119 -29.74 -21.06 -9.01
N THR A 120 -30.22 -20.73 -7.82
CA THR A 120 -29.44 -20.72 -6.58
C THR A 120 -29.09 -22.12 -6.07
N SER A 121 -29.71 -23.18 -6.59
CA SER A 121 -29.41 -24.55 -6.13
C SER A 121 -28.34 -25.30 -6.91
N GLU A 122 -28.10 -25.11 -8.23
CA GLU A 122 -27.25 -26.11 -8.93
C GLU A 122 -26.33 -25.72 -10.09
N ILE A 123 -26.30 -24.51 -10.65
CA ILE A 123 -25.19 -24.12 -11.56
C ILE A 123 -24.84 -22.64 -11.36
N GLN A 124 -23.96 -22.37 -10.40
CA GLN A 124 -23.27 -21.08 -10.29
C GLN A 124 -22.38 -20.90 -11.52
N VAL A 125 -22.72 -19.94 -12.39
CA VAL A 125 -21.78 -19.50 -13.44
C VAL A 125 -20.66 -18.75 -12.72
N PHE A 126 -19.50 -19.39 -12.60
CA PHE A 126 -18.29 -18.78 -12.07
C PHE A 126 -17.67 -17.88 -13.13
N ASN A 127 -17.15 -16.73 -12.72
CA ASN A 127 -16.23 -15.99 -13.57
C ASN A 127 -14.90 -16.79 -13.70
N GLU A 128 -14.06 -16.46 -14.69
CA GLU A 128 -12.80 -17.19 -14.93
C GLU A 128 -11.92 -17.30 -13.67
N ASP A 129 -11.84 -16.25 -12.84
CA ASP A 129 -11.02 -16.23 -11.64
C ASP A 129 -11.62 -17.07 -10.51
N GLU A 130 -12.95 -17.13 -10.41
CA GLU A 130 -13.68 -17.98 -9.48
C GLU A 130 -13.59 -19.46 -9.88
N VAL A 131 -13.55 -19.76 -11.18
CA VAL A 131 -13.22 -21.10 -11.68
C VAL A 131 -11.80 -21.45 -11.24
N VAL A 132 -10.84 -20.54 -11.42
CA VAL A 132 -9.44 -20.75 -11.03
C VAL A 132 -9.31 -20.95 -9.51
N ILE A 133 -10.02 -20.18 -8.68
CA ILE A 133 -10.06 -20.36 -7.23
C ILE A 133 -10.65 -21.72 -6.87
N LYS A 134 -11.78 -22.11 -7.47
CA LYS A 134 -12.41 -23.39 -7.19
C LYS A 134 -11.55 -24.58 -7.62
N GLU A 135 -10.94 -24.50 -8.80
CA GLU A 135 -10.00 -25.51 -9.26
C GLU A 135 -8.79 -25.62 -8.34
N PHE A 136 -8.25 -24.49 -7.89
CA PHE A 136 -7.16 -24.45 -6.93
C PHE A 136 -7.57 -25.10 -5.60
N SER A 137 -8.70 -24.69 -5.02
CA SER A 137 -9.22 -25.24 -3.77
C SER A 137 -9.50 -26.74 -3.84
N GLY A 138 -9.92 -27.27 -4.99
CA GLY A 138 -10.03 -28.72 -5.21
C GLY A 138 -8.66 -29.39 -5.27
N LYS A 139 -7.80 -28.94 -6.19
CA LYS A 139 -6.52 -29.60 -6.51
C LYS A 139 -5.51 -29.56 -5.36
N ILE A 140 -5.47 -28.47 -4.58
CA ILE A 140 -4.48 -28.26 -3.52
C ILE A 140 -4.67 -29.24 -2.35
N ASN A 141 -5.93 -29.61 -2.08
CA ASN A 141 -6.28 -30.54 -1.02
C ASN A 141 -5.98 -31.99 -1.41
N GLU A 142 -6.10 -32.35 -2.69
CA GLU A 142 -5.92 -33.70 -3.21
C GLU A 142 -4.44 -34.11 -3.44
N ASN A 143 -3.57 -33.18 -3.86
CA ASN A 143 -2.21 -33.50 -4.33
C ASN A 143 -1.11 -33.00 -3.37
N THR A 144 -0.77 -33.80 -2.35
CA THR A 144 0.28 -33.48 -1.35
C THR A 144 1.66 -33.19 -1.95
N HIS A 145 2.07 -33.90 -3.00
CA HIS A 145 3.42 -33.78 -3.58
C HIS A 145 3.61 -32.59 -4.56
N CYS A 146 2.53 -31.94 -5.00
CA CYS A 146 2.59 -30.82 -5.95
C CYS A 146 2.03 -29.51 -5.39
N ARG A 147 1.79 -29.43 -4.07
CA ARG A 147 1.12 -28.25 -3.48
C ARG A 147 1.88 -26.95 -3.74
N ILE A 148 3.21 -26.98 -3.64
CA ILE A 148 4.07 -25.78 -3.81
C ILE A 148 3.95 -25.23 -5.23
N SER A 149 4.01 -26.08 -6.26
CA SER A 149 3.89 -25.63 -7.65
C SER A 149 2.48 -25.16 -7.97
N LEU A 150 1.45 -25.84 -7.43
CA LEU A 150 0.05 -25.41 -7.56
C LEU A 150 -0.18 -24.01 -6.96
N LEU A 151 0.40 -23.74 -5.78
CA LEU A 151 0.30 -22.43 -5.15
C LEU A 151 1.08 -21.37 -5.93
N ASP A 152 2.29 -21.66 -6.43
CA ASP A 152 3.07 -20.71 -7.23
C ASP A 152 2.37 -20.32 -8.54
N ASP A 153 1.77 -21.30 -9.22
CA ASP A 153 1.02 -21.06 -10.45
C ASP A 153 -0.27 -20.28 -10.18
N PHE A 154 -0.93 -20.57 -9.06
CA PHE A 154 -2.12 -19.85 -8.63
C PHE A 154 -1.81 -18.41 -8.21
N ASP A 155 -0.78 -18.18 -7.38
CA ASP A 155 -0.29 -16.87 -6.92
C ASP A 155 -0.05 -15.94 -8.13
N LYS A 156 0.72 -16.42 -9.12
CA LYS A 156 1.01 -15.67 -10.34
C LYS A 156 -0.25 -15.36 -11.14
N ARG A 157 -1.15 -16.34 -11.31
CA ARG A 157 -2.38 -16.15 -12.11
C ARG A 157 -3.34 -15.19 -11.43
N TYR A 158 -3.58 -15.38 -10.13
CA TYR A 158 -4.52 -14.59 -9.34
C TYR A 158 -4.10 -13.12 -9.30
N PHE A 159 -2.85 -12.81 -8.90
CA PHE A 159 -2.41 -11.42 -8.79
C PHE A 159 -2.07 -10.74 -10.12
N SER A 160 -2.01 -11.48 -11.24
CA SER A 160 -1.80 -10.88 -12.56
C SER A 160 -3.02 -10.13 -13.11
N ARG A 161 -4.22 -10.36 -12.55
CA ARG A 161 -5.49 -9.80 -13.03
C ARG A 161 -6.23 -9.10 -11.89
N ARG A 162 -6.81 -7.92 -12.17
CA ARG A 162 -7.51 -7.09 -11.17
C ARG A 162 -9.03 -7.14 -11.35
N ARG A 163 -9.66 -8.26 -11.03
CA ARG A 163 -11.12 -8.45 -11.09
C ARG A 163 -11.67 -8.79 -9.70
N SER A 164 -12.92 -8.42 -9.44
CA SER A 164 -13.59 -8.64 -8.15
C SER A 164 -14.09 -10.07 -7.99
N VAL A 165 -13.89 -10.67 -6.82
CA VAL A 165 -14.33 -12.03 -6.48
C VAL A 165 -15.52 -11.98 -5.52
N ARG A 166 -16.52 -12.86 -5.69
CA ARG A 166 -17.67 -12.96 -4.76
C ARG A 166 -17.23 -13.39 -3.35
N GLY A 167 -17.90 -12.85 -2.32
CA GLY A 167 -17.61 -13.15 -0.91
C GLY A 167 -17.58 -14.64 -0.57
N LYS A 168 -18.54 -15.45 -1.05
CA LYS A 168 -18.55 -16.91 -0.84
C LYS A 168 -17.32 -17.63 -1.39
N ILE A 169 -16.73 -17.11 -2.46
CA ILE A 169 -15.53 -17.70 -3.07
C ILE A 169 -14.27 -17.23 -2.33
N ILE A 170 -14.28 -16.00 -1.80
CA ILE A 170 -13.26 -15.51 -0.87
C ILE A 170 -13.24 -16.36 0.40
N GLU A 171 -14.40 -16.61 1.00
CA GLU A 171 -14.57 -17.49 2.16
C GLU A 171 -13.98 -18.88 1.89
N GLN A 172 -14.32 -19.49 0.75
CA GLN A 172 -13.78 -20.78 0.33
C GLN A 172 -12.24 -20.75 0.20
N LEU A 173 -11.69 -19.69 -0.40
CA LEU A 173 -10.25 -19.55 -0.58
C LEU A 173 -9.53 -19.37 0.77
N VAL A 174 -10.04 -18.50 1.65
CA VAL A 174 -9.48 -18.29 2.99
C VAL A 174 -9.51 -19.59 3.80
N ALA A 175 -10.65 -20.30 3.78
CA ALA A 175 -10.78 -21.60 4.44
C ALA A 175 -9.84 -22.68 3.88
N THR A 176 -9.44 -22.56 2.61
CA THR A 176 -8.45 -23.43 1.97
C THR A 176 -7.01 -23.08 2.41
N ILE A 177 -6.66 -21.80 2.42
CA ILE A 177 -5.28 -21.33 2.66
C ILE A 177 -4.89 -21.37 4.13
N VAL A 178 -5.81 -21.02 5.04
CA VAL A 178 -5.54 -20.93 6.49
C VAL A 178 -4.91 -22.23 7.04
N PRO A 179 -5.46 -23.43 6.79
CA PRO A 179 -4.82 -24.67 7.25
C PRO A 179 -3.46 -24.97 6.60
N LEU A 180 -3.24 -24.54 5.36
CA LEU A 180 -1.97 -24.76 4.65
C LEU A 180 -0.81 -23.95 5.24
N CYS A 181 -1.11 -22.89 6.00
CA CYS A 181 -0.10 -22.11 6.70
C CYS A 181 0.64 -22.94 7.77
N GLY A 182 0.04 -23.99 8.35
CA GLY A 182 0.74 -24.86 9.31
C GLY A 182 1.42 -26.09 8.72
N ASP A 183 1.43 -26.24 7.39
CA ASP A 183 2.03 -27.37 6.69
C ASP A 183 3.56 -27.21 6.60
N ASP A 184 4.30 -28.28 6.91
CA ASP A 184 5.76 -28.23 7.04
C ASP A 184 6.48 -27.89 5.72
N TYR A 185 5.85 -28.10 4.56
CA TYR A 185 6.48 -27.92 3.25
C TYR A 185 6.02 -26.66 2.53
N ILE A 186 4.77 -26.23 2.73
CA ILE A 186 4.18 -25.07 2.04
C ILE A 186 3.79 -23.92 2.96
N GLY A 187 3.97 -24.08 4.27
CA GLY A 187 3.56 -23.11 5.28
C GLY A 187 3.98 -21.68 4.97
N SER A 188 5.30 -21.43 4.84
CA SER A 188 5.85 -20.09 4.58
C SER A 188 5.26 -19.42 3.34
N LYS A 189 5.08 -20.18 2.24
CA LYS A 189 4.47 -19.64 1.03
C LYS A 189 2.97 -19.39 1.17
N SER A 190 2.27 -20.26 1.89
CA SER A 190 0.83 -20.10 2.13
C SER A 190 0.56 -18.89 3.00
N LEU A 191 1.42 -18.65 3.99
CA LEU A 191 1.34 -17.47 4.85
C LEU A 191 1.68 -16.17 4.10
N ASP A 192 2.70 -16.19 3.23
CA ASP A 192 2.99 -15.07 2.33
C ASP A 192 1.83 -14.77 1.38
N PHE A 193 1.22 -15.80 0.82
CA PHE A 193 0.04 -15.66 -0.04
C PHE A 193 -1.15 -15.06 0.73
N LEU A 194 -1.44 -15.57 1.94
CA LEU A 194 -2.49 -15.02 2.79
C LEU A 194 -2.22 -13.57 3.17
N TYR A 195 -0.97 -13.24 3.50
CA TYR A 195 -0.54 -11.86 3.76
C TYR A 195 -0.85 -10.96 2.56
N LYS A 196 -0.44 -11.34 1.34
CA LYS A 196 -0.76 -10.58 0.11
C LYS A 196 -2.27 -10.40 -0.08
N LEU A 197 -3.09 -11.43 0.20
CA LEU A 197 -4.55 -11.32 0.12
C LEU A 197 -5.13 -10.29 1.11
N CYS A 198 -4.54 -10.16 2.30
CA CYS A 198 -5.00 -9.26 3.37
C CYS A 198 -4.30 -7.89 3.36
N THR A 199 -3.49 -7.56 2.35
CA THR A 199 -2.77 -6.28 2.27
C THR A 199 -3.12 -5.52 1.00
N SER A 200 -3.42 -4.22 1.16
CA SER A 200 -3.81 -3.32 0.07
C SER A 200 -2.79 -3.21 -1.06
N ASP A 201 -1.52 -3.48 -0.76
CA ASP A 201 -0.39 -3.31 -1.67
C ASP A 201 -0.36 -4.39 -2.76
N TYR A 202 -1.04 -5.52 -2.51
CA TYR A 202 -1.08 -6.67 -3.40
C TYR A 202 -2.50 -7.00 -3.89
N ASN A 203 -3.51 -6.84 -3.03
CA ASN A 203 -4.89 -7.20 -3.33
C ASN A 203 -5.85 -6.01 -3.25
N ARG A 204 -6.70 -5.85 -4.29
CA ARG A 204 -7.73 -4.81 -4.31
C ARG A 204 -8.85 -5.09 -3.30
N ASP A 205 -9.23 -6.36 -3.17
CA ASP A 205 -10.35 -6.79 -2.33
C ASP A 205 -9.89 -7.13 -0.90
N PHE A 206 -8.75 -6.59 -0.45
CA PHE A 206 -8.11 -6.97 0.82
C PHE A 206 -9.02 -6.80 2.04
N GLU A 207 -9.92 -5.80 2.04
CA GLU A 207 -10.89 -5.59 3.12
C GLU A 207 -11.84 -6.79 3.26
N LEU A 208 -12.27 -7.39 2.13
CA LEU A 208 -13.14 -8.56 2.14
C LEU A 208 -12.39 -9.79 2.66
N PHE A 209 -11.15 -10.00 2.22
CA PHE A 209 -10.30 -11.09 2.73
C PHE A 209 -10.00 -10.94 4.22
N THR A 210 -9.74 -9.71 4.68
CA THR A 210 -9.52 -9.41 6.10
C THR A 210 -10.77 -9.72 6.92
N LYS A 211 -11.95 -9.32 6.43
CA LYS A 211 -13.24 -9.60 7.05
C LYS A 211 -13.52 -11.11 7.14
N GLU A 212 -13.28 -11.87 6.09
CA GLU A 212 -13.46 -13.32 6.12
C GLU A 212 -12.46 -14.01 7.05
N LEU A 213 -11.20 -13.54 7.08
CA LEU A 213 -10.18 -14.09 7.97
C LEU A 213 -10.54 -13.91 9.46
N VAL A 214 -11.03 -12.74 9.87
CA VAL A 214 -11.44 -12.51 11.27
C VAL A 214 -12.71 -13.26 11.67
N ASN A 215 -13.54 -13.67 10.70
CA ASN A 215 -14.73 -14.48 10.94
C ASN A 215 -14.43 -15.99 11.02
N MET A 216 -13.17 -16.40 10.78
CA MET A 216 -12.79 -17.81 10.81
C MET A 216 -12.89 -18.40 12.24
N PRO A 217 -13.36 -19.66 12.38
CA PRO A 217 -13.31 -20.36 13.66
C PRO A 217 -11.89 -20.44 14.23
N ILE A 218 -11.75 -20.22 15.54
CA ILE A 218 -10.47 -20.29 16.28
C ILE A 218 -9.74 -21.62 16.00
N GLU A 219 -10.47 -22.73 15.90
CA GLU A 219 -9.88 -24.05 15.62
C GLU A 219 -9.24 -24.18 14.23
N LEU A 220 -9.67 -23.37 13.25
CA LEU A 220 -8.99 -23.30 11.96
C LEU A 220 -7.79 -22.35 12.02
N LEU A 221 -7.92 -21.22 12.73
CA LEU A 221 -6.82 -20.26 12.91
C LEU A 221 -5.62 -20.90 13.64
N LYS A 222 -5.86 -21.76 14.65
CA LYS A 222 -4.80 -22.52 15.34
C LYS A 222 -3.98 -23.40 14.41
N LYS A 223 -4.58 -23.90 13.32
CA LYS A 223 -3.87 -24.73 12.33
C LYS A 223 -2.81 -23.95 11.57
N MET A 224 -2.82 -22.62 11.62
CA MET A 224 -1.77 -21.80 11.02
C MET A 224 -0.43 -21.92 11.75
N LYS A 225 -0.41 -22.38 13.01
CA LYS A 225 0.78 -22.48 13.87
C LYS A 225 1.58 -21.16 13.94
N LEU A 226 0.89 -20.02 14.07
CA LEU A 226 1.51 -18.68 14.05
C LEU A 226 2.59 -18.52 15.15
N ASP A 227 2.46 -19.22 16.26
CA ASP A 227 3.49 -19.34 17.30
C ASP A 227 4.83 -19.86 16.76
N GLU A 228 4.83 -20.90 15.92
CA GLU A 228 6.05 -21.47 15.35
C GLU A 228 6.76 -20.51 14.38
N TYR A 229 6.00 -19.65 13.69
CA TYR A 229 6.53 -18.57 12.85
C TYR A 229 7.18 -17.47 13.67
N LEU A 230 6.50 -17.01 14.72
CA LEU A 230 7.00 -15.96 15.61
C LEU A 230 8.30 -16.37 16.30
N LEU A 231 8.39 -17.63 16.70
CA LEU A 231 9.56 -18.20 17.38
C LEU A 231 10.67 -18.63 16.43
N LYS A 232 10.48 -18.49 15.11
CA LYS A 232 11.41 -18.97 14.06
C LYS A 232 11.79 -20.45 14.20
N LYS A 233 10.94 -21.28 14.82
CA LYS A 233 11.23 -22.70 15.11
C LYS A 233 11.19 -23.57 13.86
N ARG A 234 10.22 -23.31 12.96
CA ARG A 234 10.05 -24.06 11.70
C ARG A 234 10.05 -23.19 10.45
N PHE A 235 9.62 -21.93 10.58
CA PHE A 235 9.31 -21.06 9.43
C PHE A 235 9.97 -19.68 9.57
N CYS A 236 11.30 -19.63 9.60
CA CYS A 236 12.06 -18.43 9.96
C CYS A 236 11.85 -17.22 9.03
N ASP A 237 11.45 -17.46 7.79
CA ASP A 237 11.38 -16.43 6.73
C ASP A 237 10.05 -15.67 6.69
N SER A 238 9.05 -16.07 7.49
CA SER A 238 7.68 -15.50 7.43
C SER A 238 7.19 -14.92 8.76
N GLN A 239 8.10 -14.53 9.64
CA GLN A 239 7.80 -13.97 10.96
C GLN A 239 6.96 -12.68 10.88
N ILE A 240 7.27 -11.80 9.92
CA ILE A 240 6.58 -10.52 9.73
C ILE A 240 5.14 -10.74 9.24
N GLN A 241 4.96 -11.66 8.29
CA GLN A 241 3.66 -12.03 7.77
C GLN A 241 2.79 -12.61 8.90
N ALA A 242 3.37 -13.46 9.76
CA ALA A 242 2.68 -13.97 10.95
C ALA A 242 2.22 -12.84 11.88
N PHE A 243 3.12 -11.89 12.18
CA PHE A 243 2.81 -10.74 13.03
C PHE A 243 1.69 -9.85 12.44
N TYR A 244 1.73 -9.58 11.13
CA TYR A 244 0.68 -8.82 10.44
C TYR A 244 -0.68 -9.50 10.55
N ILE A 245 -0.73 -10.80 10.26
CA ILE A 245 -1.97 -11.59 10.35
C ILE A 245 -2.50 -11.60 11.79
N LEU A 246 -1.63 -11.73 12.80
CA LEU A 246 -2.04 -11.61 14.20
C LEU A 246 -2.62 -10.23 14.54
N ASN A 247 -2.04 -9.15 14.02
CA ASN A 247 -2.58 -7.81 14.23
C ASN A 247 -3.96 -7.63 13.57
N VAL A 248 -4.18 -8.23 12.40
CA VAL A 248 -5.52 -8.30 11.80
C VAL A 248 -6.49 -9.02 12.73
N LEU A 249 -6.12 -10.18 13.28
CA LEU A 249 -6.97 -10.95 14.19
C LEU A 249 -7.26 -10.20 15.51
N LYS A 250 -6.28 -9.48 16.07
CA LYS A 250 -6.44 -8.67 17.29
C LYS A 250 -7.48 -7.55 17.17
N THR A 251 -7.86 -7.16 15.95
CA THR A 251 -8.92 -6.15 15.76
C THR A 251 -10.30 -6.63 16.21
N GLN A 252 -10.52 -7.95 16.26
CA GLN A 252 -11.80 -8.59 16.58
C GLN A 252 -11.72 -9.52 17.79
N PHE A 253 -10.62 -10.27 17.92
CA PHE A 253 -10.46 -11.26 18.99
C PHE A 253 -9.92 -10.64 20.27
N ASP A 254 -10.43 -11.10 21.42
CA ASP A 254 -9.93 -10.72 22.73
C ASP A 254 -8.58 -11.41 23.02
N VAL A 255 -7.87 -10.92 24.06
CA VAL A 255 -6.55 -11.46 24.46
C VAL A 255 -6.60 -12.96 24.70
N LYS A 256 -7.70 -13.48 25.26
CA LYS A 256 -7.85 -14.92 25.52
C LYS A 256 -7.93 -15.73 24.23
N SER A 257 -8.71 -15.28 23.25
CA SER A 257 -8.82 -15.95 21.95
C SER A 257 -7.50 -15.87 21.16
N ILE A 258 -6.78 -14.74 21.23
CA ILE A 258 -5.45 -14.60 20.62
C ILE A 258 -4.45 -15.58 21.25
N ASN A 259 -4.48 -15.74 22.57
CA ASN A 259 -3.64 -16.73 23.25
C ASN A 259 -3.97 -18.15 22.79
N GLU A 260 -5.25 -18.44 22.58
CA GLU A 260 -5.67 -19.74 22.07
C GLU A 260 -5.19 -19.99 20.63
N ILE A 261 -5.26 -18.97 19.76
CA ILE A 261 -4.74 -19.01 18.38
C ILE A 261 -3.22 -19.30 18.37
N LEU A 262 -2.49 -18.78 19.35
CA LEU A 262 -1.06 -19.01 19.56
C LEU A 262 -0.74 -20.31 20.32
N ASN A 263 -1.68 -21.26 20.39
CA ASN A 263 -1.51 -22.53 21.11
C ASN A 263 -1.13 -22.37 22.59
N ASN A 264 -1.50 -21.24 23.21
CA ASN A 264 -1.11 -20.83 24.56
C ASN A 264 0.42 -20.77 24.79
N ASP A 265 1.21 -20.52 23.74
CA ASP A 265 2.66 -20.37 23.85
C ASP A 265 3.01 -18.99 24.44
N SER A 266 3.52 -19.00 25.67
CA SER A 266 3.91 -17.79 26.41
C SER A 266 5.11 -17.07 25.79
N GLU A 267 6.02 -17.80 25.12
CA GLU A 267 7.20 -17.22 24.48
C GLU A 267 6.79 -16.44 23.23
N ALA A 268 5.85 -16.97 22.43
CA ALA A 268 5.28 -16.27 21.28
C ALA A 268 4.52 -15.00 21.71
N GLN A 269 3.80 -15.07 22.84
CA GLN A 269 3.13 -13.90 23.43
C GLN A 269 4.12 -12.83 23.87
N GLU A 270 5.26 -13.20 24.47
CA GLU A 270 6.29 -12.23 24.82
C GLU A 270 6.88 -11.53 23.60
N ILE A 271 7.10 -12.24 22.50
CA ILE A 271 7.59 -11.64 21.25
C ILE A 271 6.58 -10.60 20.75
N ILE A 272 5.30 -10.98 20.71
CA ILE A 272 4.22 -10.07 20.32
C ILE A 272 4.15 -8.88 21.27
N ALA A 273 4.20 -9.09 22.58
CA ALA A 273 4.13 -8.03 23.57
C ALA A 273 5.34 -7.08 23.48
N LYS A 274 6.53 -7.59 23.15
CA LYS A 274 7.72 -6.77 22.90
C LYS A 274 7.53 -5.92 21.64
N TRP A 275 6.96 -6.49 20.58
CA TRP A 275 6.66 -5.77 19.34
C TRP A 275 5.50 -4.76 19.52
N ASP A 276 4.49 -5.09 20.33
CA ASP A 276 3.40 -4.20 20.72
C ASP A 276 3.90 -3.07 21.66
N CYS A 277 4.85 -3.35 22.56
CA CYS A 277 5.45 -2.35 23.46
C CYS A 277 6.41 -1.39 22.74
N GLN A 278 7.01 -1.81 21.62
CA GLN A 278 7.76 -0.94 20.71
C GLN A 278 6.84 -0.09 19.81
N GLY A 279 5.53 -0.37 19.80
CA GLY A 279 4.50 0.38 19.09
C GLY A 279 3.30 0.69 19.98
N CYS A 280 3.37 1.74 20.80
CA CYS A 280 2.21 2.21 21.57
C CYS A 280 1.16 2.86 20.65
N LEU A 281 0.41 2.04 19.90
CA LEU A 281 -0.94 2.31 19.41
C LEU A 281 -1.89 2.35 20.62
N LYS A 282 -1.77 3.38 21.47
CA LYS A 282 -2.86 3.75 22.37
C LYS A 282 -3.81 4.68 21.64
N SER A 283 -5.02 4.17 21.47
CA SER A 283 -6.23 4.87 21.08
C SER A 283 -6.32 6.30 21.63
N ASN A 284 -6.22 7.28 20.73
CA ASN A 284 -6.92 8.55 20.92
C ASN A 284 -8.25 8.48 20.16
N THR A 285 -9.20 7.76 20.75
CA THR A 285 -10.62 7.91 20.46
C THR A 285 -11.07 9.25 21.05
N ARG A 286 -10.85 10.35 20.31
CA ARG A 286 -11.62 11.61 20.44
C ARG A 286 -11.37 12.50 19.22
N LYS A 287 -12.36 12.48 18.32
CA LYS A 287 -12.66 13.46 17.26
C LYS A 287 -11.46 14.13 16.58
N ILE A 288 -11.10 13.66 15.37
CA ILE A 288 -10.72 14.56 14.29
C ILE A 288 -11.47 14.15 13.03
N LEU A 289 -12.41 15.01 12.64
CA LEU A 289 -12.99 15.07 11.31
C LEU A 289 -11.93 15.61 10.34
N SER A 290 -11.73 14.89 9.24
CA SER A 290 -11.28 15.32 7.90
C SER A 290 -9.81 15.74 7.65
N VAL A 291 -9.30 15.26 6.50
CA VAL A 291 -8.12 15.70 5.68
C VAL A 291 -6.76 15.14 6.15
N THR A 292 -6.02 14.19 5.53
CA THR A 292 -5.98 13.41 4.26
C THR A 292 -5.22 12.08 4.52
N PRO A 293 -5.61 10.90 3.96
CA PRO A 293 -5.18 9.58 4.46
C PRO A 293 -3.92 8.95 3.82
N ASP A 294 -3.17 9.64 2.96
CA ASP A 294 -2.30 8.91 2.00
C ASP A 294 -0.85 8.63 2.42
N TRP A 295 -0.34 9.13 3.55
CA TRP A 295 1.08 8.95 3.93
C TRP A 295 1.24 8.01 5.13
N ARG A 296 2.02 6.95 4.97
CA ARG A 296 2.48 6.04 6.05
C ARG A 296 3.81 6.53 6.60
N THR A 297 4.11 6.32 7.89
CA THR A 297 5.39 6.69 8.51
C THR A 297 6.18 5.43 8.85
N ILE A 298 7.48 5.40 8.54
CA ILE A 298 8.39 4.32 8.95
C ILE A 298 8.73 4.57 10.42
N HIS A 299 8.55 3.57 11.27
CA HIS A 299 8.91 3.67 12.68
C HIS A 299 10.43 3.58 12.88
N LEU A 300 11.01 4.50 13.65
CA LEU A 300 12.45 4.64 13.84
C LEU A 300 12.79 4.41 15.32
N SER A 301 12.64 3.19 15.81
CA SER A 301 12.74 2.82 17.23
C SER A 301 14.09 3.09 17.92
N ASP A 302 15.16 3.38 17.19
CA ASP A 302 16.54 3.36 17.71
C ASP A 302 17.42 4.56 17.28
N LEU A 303 16.85 5.59 16.65
CA LEU A 303 17.56 6.80 16.24
C LEU A 303 16.86 8.02 16.84
N GLN A 304 17.66 9.05 17.18
CA GLN A 304 17.23 10.32 17.77
C GLN A 304 15.83 10.76 17.30
N ASP A 305 15.01 11.24 18.24
CA ASP A 305 13.60 11.70 18.06
C ASP A 305 13.39 12.76 16.95
N ASP A 306 14.45 13.19 16.28
CA ASP A 306 14.50 14.28 15.31
C ASP A 306 14.36 13.84 13.84
N MET A 307 14.19 12.53 13.57
CA MET A 307 14.02 12.00 12.20
C MET A 307 12.61 11.44 11.98
N GLN A 308 11.97 11.83 10.88
CA GLN A 308 10.69 11.29 10.42
C GLN A 308 10.82 10.87 8.96
N ILE A 309 10.48 9.62 8.64
CA ILE A 309 10.40 9.15 7.25
C ILE A 309 8.97 8.70 6.98
N SER A 310 8.37 9.23 5.92
CA SER A 310 7.03 8.87 5.46
C SER A 310 7.05 8.45 4.01
N TYR A 311 6.14 7.57 3.62
CA TYR A 311 6.04 7.07 2.26
C TYR A 311 4.58 6.83 1.84
N ARG A 312 4.38 6.74 0.53
CA ARG A 312 3.10 6.33 -0.06
C ARG A 312 3.27 5.74 -1.45
N PHE A 313 2.30 4.92 -1.85
CA PHE A 313 2.21 4.40 -3.21
C PHE A 313 1.11 5.13 -3.97
N ILE A 314 1.46 5.78 -5.08
CA ILE A 314 0.51 6.46 -5.96
C ILE A 314 0.83 6.10 -7.41
N ASN A 315 -0.18 5.67 -8.18
CA ASN A 315 -0.04 5.38 -9.62
C ASN A 315 1.15 4.45 -9.94
N ASN A 316 1.29 3.35 -9.19
CA ASN A 316 2.42 2.42 -9.25
C ASN A 316 3.80 3.00 -8.92
N GLN A 317 3.90 4.27 -8.50
CA GLN A 317 5.13 4.92 -8.04
C GLN A 317 5.23 4.86 -6.52
N LEU A 318 6.45 4.89 -6.01
CA LEU A 318 6.74 5.07 -4.59
C LEU A 318 7.19 6.50 -4.35
N GLN A 319 6.51 7.20 -3.45
CA GLN A 319 6.91 8.51 -2.97
C GLN A 319 7.44 8.38 -1.54
N ILE A 320 8.59 8.99 -1.28
CA ILE A 320 9.20 9.07 0.05
C ILE A 320 9.33 10.54 0.43
N ASN A 321 9.06 10.85 1.69
CA ASN A 321 9.22 12.16 2.31
C ASN A 321 9.87 11.97 3.67
N ALA A 322 11.13 12.38 3.80
CA ALA A 322 11.87 12.35 5.06
C ALA A 322 12.17 13.77 5.55
N VAL A 323 12.10 13.97 6.85
CA VAL A 323 12.44 15.22 7.54
C VAL A 323 13.38 14.87 8.68
N PHE A 324 14.53 15.53 8.75
CA PHE A 324 15.51 15.33 9.81
C PHE A 324 16.33 16.60 10.06
N LEU A 325 16.97 16.67 11.23
CA LEU A 325 17.83 17.78 11.63
C LEU A 325 19.31 17.41 11.48
N ILE A 326 20.13 18.39 11.13
CA ILE A 326 21.59 18.25 11.06
C ILE A 326 22.23 19.50 11.67
N GLN A 327 23.22 19.31 12.53
CA GLN A 327 24.12 20.40 12.96
C GLN A 327 25.29 20.57 11.98
N SER A 328 25.12 21.43 10.97
CA SER A 328 26.17 21.63 9.96
C SER A 328 26.06 23.03 9.31
N ASN A 329 26.69 23.20 8.15
CA ASN A 329 26.47 24.35 7.27
C ASN A 329 25.93 23.87 5.90
N PHE A 330 25.25 24.76 5.16
CA PHE A 330 24.66 24.39 3.86
C PHE A 330 25.70 23.86 2.86
N SER A 331 26.89 24.45 2.80
CA SER A 331 27.95 24.03 1.86
C SER A 331 28.39 22.58 2.10
N THR A 332 28.57 22.18 3.36
CA THR A 332 28.91 20.81 3.74
C THR A 332 27.83 19.83 3.31
N ILE A 333 26.55 20.12 3.60
CA ILE A 333 25.43 19.24 3.24
C ILE A 333 25.30 19.13 1.71
N ILE A 334 25.43 20.25 0.98
CA ILE A 334 25.40 20.27 -0.50
C ILE A 334 26.51 19.38 -1.06
N ASN A 335 27.74 19.51 -0.55
CA ASN A 335 28.86 18.70 -1.00
C ASN A 335 28.61 17.21 -0.72
N ILE A 336 28.10 16.85 0.46
CA ILE A 336 27.78 15.47 0.82
C ILE A 336 26.72 14.85 -0.11
N LEU A 337 25.75 15.65 -0.55
CA LEU A 337 24.67 15.19 -1.43
C LEU A 337 25.10 15.07 -2.89
N THR A 338 25.98 15.95 -3.37
CA THR A 338 26.25 16.14 -4.81
C THR A 338 27.60 15.62 -5.28
N GLN A 339 28.62 15.59 -4.41
CA GLN A 339 29.97 15.16 -4.78
C GLN A 339 30.10 13.63 -4.72
N PRO A 340 30.56 12.97 -5.81
CA PRO A 340 30.72 11.51 -5.87
C PRO A 340 31.48 10.90 -4.69
N GLU A 341 32.55 11.56 -4.25
CA GLU A 341 33.42 11.05 -3.18
C GLU A 341 32.74 10.99 -1.81
N TYR A 342 31.90 11.97 -1.51
CA TYR A 342 31.15 12.02 -0.26
C TYR A 342 29.89 11.17 -0.32
N ARG A 343 29.19 11.18 -1.45
CA ARG A 343 27.97 10.39 -1.66
C ARG A 343 28.20 8.89 -1.43
N LYS A 344 29.31 8.35 -1.92
CA LYS A 344 29.73 6.94 -1.71
C LYS A 344 29.96 6.56 -0.24
N LYS A 345 30.18 7.53 0.65
CA LYS A 345 30.46 7.25 2.08
C LYS A 345 29.19 6.96 2.86
N TRP A 346 28.05 7.58 2.51
CA TRP A 346 26.80 7.45 3.28
C TRP A 346 25.72 6.61 2.58
N ASP A 347 25.64 6.65 1.25
CA ASP A 347 24.60 5.95 0.48
C ASP A 347 24.90 4.44 0.39
N LEU A 348 24.25 3.63 1.25
CA LEU A 348 24.57 2.21 1.42
C LEU A 348 24.21 1.36 0.20
N LYS A 349 23.21 1.76 -0.60
CA LYS A 349 22.74 1.02 -1.77
C LYS A 349 23.49 1.40 -3.05
N LEU A 350 24.25 2.50 -3.02
CA LEU A 350 25.02 3.01 -4.14
C LEU A 350 26.26 2.13 -4.39
N ILE A 351 26.36 1.62 -5.62
CA ILE A 351 27.53 0.88 -6.10
C ILE A 351 28.58 1.84 -6.63
N GLU A 352 28.15 2.71 -7.54
CA GLU A 352 29.01 3.55 -8.36
C GLU A 352 28.28 4.85 -8.65
N ILE A 353 29.03 5.93 -8.65
CA ILE A 353 28.57 7.25 -9.08
C ILE A 353 29.69 7.87 -9.91
N GLU A 354 29.32 8.37 -11.08
CA GLU A 354 30.18 9.00 -12.08
C GLU A 354 29.61 10.38 -12.38
N GLU A 355 30.49 11.39 -12.43
CA GLU A 355 30.14 12.73 -12.88
C GLU A 355 30.29 12.79 -14.40
N ILE A 356 29.34 13.43 -15.06
CA ILE A 356 29.35 13.66 -16.51
C ILE A 356 29.55 15.14 -16.75
N GLU A 357 30.57 15.47 -17.54
CA GLU A 357 30.77 16.82 -18.03
C GLU A 357 29.60 17.26 -18.92
N ARG A 358 29.14 18.48 -18.68
CA ARG A 358 28.01 19.05 -19.40
C ARG A 358 28.36 20.43 -19.95
N ASN A 359 27.69 20.77 -21.05
CA ASN A 359 27.85 22.06 -21.73
C ASN A 359 27.07 23.19 -21.03
N ASP A 360 26.16 22.85 -20.11
CA ASP A 360 25.42 23.77 -19.25
C ASP A 360 25.96 23.72 -17.80
N ASP A 361 25.83 24.81 -17.03
CA ASP A 361 26.36 25.01 -15.66
C ASP A 361 25.81 24.02 -14.59
N GLY A 362 25.10 22.96 -15.00
CA GLY A 362 24.52 21.94 -14.12
C GLY A 362 25.38 20.69 -14.01
N ILE A 363 25.33 20.02 -12.85
CA ILE A 363 26.10 18.80 -12.59
C ILE A 363 25.33 17.60 -13.17
N GLY A 364 25.97 16.81 -14.05
CA GLY A 364 25.45 15.53 -14.52
C GLY A 364 25.96 14.38 -13.67
N LEU A 365 25.09 13.50 -13.18
CA LEU A 365 25.48 12.34 -12.36
C LEU A 365 24.84 11.05 -12.89
N ILE A 366 25.65 10.01 -13.08
CA ILE A 366 25.18 8.63 -13.24
C ILE A 366 25.31 7.92 -11.91
N MET A 367 24.23 7.34 -11.42
CA MET A 367 24.21 6.59 -10.17
C MET A 367 23.77 5.15 -10.43
N LEU A 368 24.59 4.19 -10.01
CA LEU A 368 24.28 2.75 -10.07
C LEU A 368 23.96 2.23 -8.69
N TYR A 369 22.82 1.57 -8.57
CA TYR A 369 22.36 0.93 -7.34
C TYR A 369 22.16 -0.56 -7.56
N SER A 370 22.47 -1.37 -6.54
CA SER A 370 22.14 -2.81 -6.55
C SER A 370 21.02 -3.09 -5.58
N HIS A 371 20.05 -3.87 -6.03
CA HIS A 371 19.11 -4.55 -5.15
C HIS A 371 19.00 -6.00 -5.60
N GLU A 372 19.30 -6.93 -4.70
CA GLU A 372 19.48 -8.36 -4.98
C GLU A 372 20.48 -8.63 -6.13
N ARG A 373 19.99 -9.18 -7.25
CA ARG A 373 20.76 -9.49 -8.47
C ARG A 373 20.59 -8.43 -9.56
N THR A 374 19.82 -7.39 -9.30
CA THR A 374 19.44 -6.37 -10.30
C THR A 374 20.24 -5.09 -10.08
N ILE A 375 20.73 -4.50 -11.17
CA ILE A 375 21.40 -3.19 -11.18
C ILE A 375 20.41 -2.18 -11.75
N TYR A 376 20.18 -1.12 -11.00
CA TYR A 376 19.39 0.04 -11.41
C TYR A 376 20.33 1.20 -11.68
N GLU A 377 20.05 1.92 -12.76
CA GLU A 377 20.87 3.02 -13.23
C GLU A 377 20.02 4.28 -13.35
N PHE A 378 20.49 5.39 -12.79
CA PHE A 378 19.82 6.68 -12.83
C PHE A 378 20.75 7.73 -13.40
N HIS A 379 20.26 8.41 -14.44
CA HIS A 379 20.96 9.51 -15.09
C HIS A 379 20.30 10.79 -14.61
N ASN A 380 21.00 11.58 -13.79
CA ASN A 380 20.43 12.74 -13.11
C ASN A 380 21.11 14.04 -13.56
N ILE A 381 20.29 15.06 -13.71
CA ILE A 381 20.71 16.46 -13.68
C ILE A 381 20.55 16.97 -12.27
N VAL A 382 21.56 17.63 -11.73
CA VAL A 382 21.46 18.31 -10.44
C VAL A 382 21.37 19.82 -10.64
N GLU A 383 20.32 20.40 -10.08
CA GLU A 383 20.11 21.86 -10.03
C GLU A 383 20.11 22.32 -8.57
N ILE A 384 20.95 23.31 -8.26
CA ILE A 384 21.10 23.84 -6.90
C ILE A 384 20.65 25.29 -6.91
N ASN A 385 19.54 25.59 -6.23
CA ASN A 385 19.03 26.94 -6.08
C ASN A 385 19.25 27.43 -4.65
N LYS A 386 20.10 28.45 -4.50
CA LYS A 386 20.42 29.07 -3.22
C LYS A 386 19.55 30.31 -3.02
N SER A 387 18.84 30.35 -1.90
CA SER A 387 18.08 31.51 -1.40
C SER A 387 18.63 31.91 -0.04
N ILE A 388 18.33 33.14 0.39
CA ILE A 388 18.68 33.65 1.73
C ILE A 388 18.00 32.86 2.86
N TYR A 389 16.87 32.20 2.60
CA TYR A 389 16.09 31.48 3.61
C TYR A 389 16.29 29.96 3.55
N HIS A 390 16.58 29.43 2.36
CA HIS A 390 16.71 28.00 2.15
C HIS A 390 17.60 27.70 0.94
N THR A 391 18.15 26.49 0.89
CA THR A 391 18.77 25.95 -0.32
C THR A 391 17.96 24.76 -0.81
N THR A 392 17.69 24.68 -2.10
CA THR A 392 17.08 23.49 -2.72
C THR A 392 18.04 22.81 -3.67
N ILE A 393 17.99 21.48 -3.68
CA ILE A 393 18.81 20.63 -4.56
C ILE A 393 17.84 19.67 -5.24
N ASN A 394 17.70 19.81 -6.55
CA ASN A 394 16.84 18.96 -7.38
C ASN A 394 17.69 18.01 -8.22
N PHE A 395 17.36 16.73 -8.16
CA PHE A 395 17.88 15.70 -9.04
C PHE A 395 16.75 15.29 -10.00
N HIS A 396 16.91 15.62 -11.28
CA HIS A 396 15.95 15.31 -12.33
C HIS A 396 16.49 14.19 -13.21
N SER A 397 15.72 13.11 -13.35
CA SER A 397 16.08 12.05 -14.29
C SER A 397 16.03 12.55 -15.72
N LYS A 398 17.17 12.51 -16.42
CA LYS A 398 17.26 12.78 -17.85
C LYS A 398 18.18 11.77 -18.50
N LYS A 399 17.65 11.02 -19.45
CA LYS A 399 18.43 10.04 -20.21
C LYS A 399 19.54 10.73 -21.01
N PHE A 400 20.77 10.30 -20.79
CA PHE A 400 21.92 10.71 -21.60
C PHE A 400 22.07 9.74 -22.78
N ASN A 401 21.59 10.16 -23.96
CA ASN A 401 21.52 9.29 -25.14
C ASN A 401 22.88 8.78 -25.65
N HIS A 402 23.98 9.42 -25.26
CA HIS A 402 25.34 9.07 -25.66
C HIS A 402 26.00 8.02 -24.74
N ILE A 403 25.33 7.61 -23.66
CA ILE A 403 25.89 6.68 -22.67
C ILE A 403 25.14 5.35 -22.72
N LYS A 404 25.89 4.25 -22.86
CA LYS A 404 25.32 2.91 -22.86
C LYS A 404 24.99 2.48 -21.43
N THR A 405 23.73 2.14 -21.19
CA THR A 405 23.25 1.71 -19.88
C THR A 405 23.91 0.40 -19.45
N LYS A 406 24.46 0.39 -18.24
CA LYS A 406 25.02 -0.77 -17.52
C LYS A 406 23.92 -1.59 -16.81
N GLY A 407 22.73 -1.02 -16.56
CA GLY A 407 21.63 -1.66 -15.84
C GLY A 407 20.24 -1.30 -16.36
N ILE A 408 19.22 -1.52 -15.53
CA ILE A 408 17.85 -1.08 -15.80
C ILE A 408 17.79 0.42 -15.55
N LEU A 409 17.55 1.20 -16.61
CA LEU A 409 17.39 2.64 -16.50
C LEU A 409 16.09 2.97 -15.77
N GLY A 410 16.22 3.52 -14.57
CA GLY A 410 15.11 3.99 -13.75
C GLY A 410 14.86 5.48 -13.94
N GLU A 411 13.67 5.91 -13.52
CA GLU A 411 13.36 7.33 -13.34
C GLU A 411 13.19 7.60 -11.85
N VAL A 412 13.84 8.67 -11.40
CA VAL A 412 13.78 9.22 -10.05
C VAL A 412 13.72 10.74 -10.11
N ASN A 413 12.81 11.31 -9.32
CA ASN A 413 12.83 12.73 -8.99
C ASN A 413 13.17 12.86 -7.51
N ASN A 414 14.30 13.47 -7.21
CA ASN A 414 14.85 13.59 -5.86
C ASN A 414 14.99 15.08 -5.52
N PHE A 415 14.44 15.50 -4.41
CA PHE A 415 14.40 16.90 -3.98
C PHE A 415 14.85 17.01 -2.54
N TYR A 416 15.79 17.90 -2.28
CA TYR A 416 16.21 18.27 -0.93
C TYR A 416 15.95 19.75 -0.70
N LYS A 417 15.38 20.09 0.46
CA LYS A 417 15.23 21.45 0.95
C LYS A 417 15.96 21.59 2.28
N LEU A 418 16.88 22.53 2.35
CA LEU A 418 17.69 22.85 3.54
C LEU A 418 17.20 24.19 4.10
N GLU A 419 16.75 24.21 5.34
CA GLU A 419 16.22 25.41 6.00
C GLU A 419 16.91 25.62 7.35
N LYS A 420 17.28 26.87 7.67
CA LYS A 420 17.80 27.18 9.00
C LYS A 420 16.64 27.23 9.99
N ILE A 421 16.75 26.53 11.12
CA ILE A 421 15.81 26.70 12.22
C ILE A 421 16.28 27.89 13.06
N ALA A 422 15.49 28.97 13.10
CA ALA A 422 15.75 30.07 14.01
C ALA A 422 15.57 29.58 15.45
N LYS A 423 16.45 30.03 16.37
CA LYS A 423 16.42 29.65 17.80
C LYS A 423 15.10 29.97 18.53
N SER A 424 14.13 30.62 17.89
CA SER A 424 12.84 31.06 18.46
C SER A 424 11.62 30.24 18.06
N ASP A 425 11.71 29.30 17.11
CA ASP A 425 10.56 28.45 16.71
C ASP A 425 10.53 27.13 17.51
N SER A 426 10.59 27.25 18.84
CA SER A 426 10.34 26.16 19.77
C SER A 426 8.83 25.88 19.87
N THR A 427 8.22 25.37 18.81
CA THR A 427 7.01 24.53 18.96
C THR A 427 7.37 23.08 19.30
N PHE A 428 8.67 22.78 19.41
CA PHE A 428 9.21 21.67 20.17
C PHE A 428 9.92 22.26 21.39
N SER A 429 9.23 22.29 22.52
CA SER A 429 9.81 22.71 23.81
C SER A 429 10.76 21.62 24.31
N PHE A 430 12.06 21.92 24.34
CA PHE A 430 13.02 21.18 25.17
C PHE A 430 13.28 22.01 26.43
N ASP A 431 12.92 21.46 27.59
CA ASP A 431 13.46 21.90 28.88
C ASP A 431 14.91 21.41 28.96
N ILE A 432 15.85 22.26 28.56
CA ILE A 432 17.25 22.09 28.94
C ILE A 432 17.41 22.79 30.28
N THR A 433 17.47 22.02 31.36
CA THR A 433 17.90 22.50 32.66
C THR A 433 19.37 22.90 32.57
N ASP A 434 19.61 24.21 32.55
CA ASP A 434 20.92 24.84 32.61
C ASP A 434 21.34 24.92 34.10
N HIS A 435 22.21 24.00 34.53
CA HIS A 435 22.95 24.07 35.80
C HIS A 435 24.26 23.29 35.61
N ASP A 436 25.37 23.96 35.31
CA ASP A 436 26.12 24.77 36.27
C ASP A 436 27.49 25.12 35.66
N VAL A 437 27.70 26.42 35.54
CA VAL A 437 29.01 27.02 35.31
C VAL A 437 29.84 26.86 36.59
N THR A 438 30.91 26.09 36.53
CA THR A 438 32.06 26.29 37.44
C THR A 438 33.28 26.76 36.66
N ARG A 439 33.54 28.06 36.80
CA ARG A 439 34.81 28.71 36.50
C ARG A 439 35.94 28.01 37.24
N VAL A 440 36.98 27.58 36.52
CA VAL A 440 38.34 27.59 37.06
C VAL A 440 39.27 28.19 36.01
N SER A 441 39.89 29.29 36.39
CA SER A 441 40.98 29.97 35.70
C SER A 441 42.29 29.19 35.84
N SER A 442 43.07 29.03 34.76
CA SER A 442 44.42 29.62 34.63
C SER A 442 45.28 28.94 33.54
N CYS A 443 46.14 29.78 32.95
CA CYS A 443 47.39 29.48 32.22
C CYS A 443 47.34 28.94 30.77
N LYS A 444 47.45 29.90 29.84
CA LYS A 444 48.51 30.02 28.80
C LYS A 444 49.10 28.72 28.25
N ASP A 445 48.82 28.39 26.98
CA ASP A 445 49.69 28.75 25.85
C ASP A 445 49.28 28.05 24.52
N PHE A 446 49.56 28.76 23.41
CA PHE A 446 49.62 28.37 21.99
C PHE A 446 48.35 28.00 21.19
N HIS A 447 47.97 28.97 20.34
CA HIS A 447 47.45 28.84 18.97
C HIS A 447 46.72 27.54 18.58
N HIS A 448 45.44 27.50 18.90
CA HIS A 448 44.43 27.02 17.97
C HIS A 448 43.30 28.06 17.99
N GLU A 449 43.33 29.03 17.07
CA GLU A 449 42.08 29.66 16.64
C GLU A 449 41.28 28.56 15.93
N VAL A 450 40.63 27.73 16.73
CA VAL A 450 39.43 27.04 16.31
C VAL A 450 38.48 28.17 15.97
N VAL A 451 38.36 28.47 14.67
CA VAL A 451 37.14 29.06 14.15
C VAL A 451 36.06 28.09 14.60
N GLU A 452 35.43 28.38 15.74
CA GLU A 452 34.15 27.80 16.12
C GLU A 452 33.19 28.21 15.00
N SER A 453 33.22 27.46 13.89
CA SER A 453 32.17 27.52 12.90
C SER A 453 30.93 27.11 13.66
N LYS A 454 30.16 28.10 14.13
CA LYS A 454 28.90 27.90 14.82
C LYS A 454 28.04 27.03 13.92
N PHE A 455 28.03 25.73 14.18
CA PHE A 455 27.19 24.80 13.44
C PHE A 455 25.75 25.23 13.67
N GLU A 456 25.01 25.37 12.58
CA GLU A 456 23.62 25.76 12.62
C GLU A 456 22.76 24.50 12.58
N VAL A 457 21.63 24.52 13.29
CA VAL A 457 20.63 23.45 13.17
C VAL A 457 19.86 23.65 11.87
N ILE A 458 20.08 22.75 10.92
CA ILE A 458 19.49 22.77 9.59
C ILE A 458 18.43 21.69 9.50
N LYS A 459 17.21 22.09 9.17
CA LYS A 459 16.13 21.18 8.79
C LYS A 459 16.34 20.73 7.35
N VAL A 460 16.45 19.42 7.16
CA VAL A 460 16.53 18.79 5.85
C VAL A 460 15.19 18.13 5.55
N THR A 461 14.54 18.54 4.46
CA THR A 461 13.38 17.84 3.90
C THR A 461 13.79 17.17 2.61
N TRP A 462 13.77 15.83 2.59
CA TRP A 462 14.04 15.02 1.41
C TRP A 462 12.73 14.45 0.85
N LYS A 463 12.46 14.68 -0.43
CA LYS A 463 11.35 14.08 -1.17
C LYS A 463 11.88 13.29 -2.36
N ALA A 464 11.48 12.04 -2.48
CA ALA A 464 11.85 11.17 -3.59
C ALA A 464 10.60 10.61 -4.26
N THR A 465 10.64 10.43 -5.57
CA THR A 465 9.63 9.69 -6.33
C THR A 465 10.32 8.69 -7.23
N PHE A 466 10.00 7.40 -7.07
CA PHE A 466 10.53 6.29 -7.84
C PHE A 466 9.43 5.69 -8.74
N CYS A 467 9.76 5.43 -10.01
CA CYS A 467 8.83 4.81 -10.95
C CYS A 467 8.57 3.33 -10.63
N GLU A 468 7.64 2.70 -11.36
CA GLU A 468 7.23 1.31 -11.14
C GLU A 468 8.42 0.32 -11.19
N ILE A 469 9.41 0.61 -12.03
CA ILE A 469 10.58 -0.23 -12.24
C ILE A 469 11.57 -0.07 -11.07
N SER A 470 11.85 1.17 -10.65
CA SER A 470 12.88 1.48 -9.65
C SER A 470 12.38 1.39 -8.20
N LYS A 471 11.06 1.44 -7.96
CA LYS A 471 10.52 1.41 -6.59
C LYS A 471 10.93 0.17 -5.80
N LYS A 472 11.14 -0.97 -6.48
CA LYS A 472 11.54 -2.24 -5.86
C LYS A 472 12.78 -2.11 -4.98
N MET A 473 13.67 -1.15 -5.28
CA MET A 473 14.86 -0.87 -4.49
C MET A 473 14.56 -0.46 -3.04
N PHE A 474 13.42 0.18 -2.79
CA PHE A 474 13.05 0.76 -1.50
C PHE A 474 11.77 0.16 -0.92
N VAL A 475 11.08 -0.72 -1.65
CA VAL A 475 9.87 -1.40 -1.16
C VAL A 475 10.18 -2.17 0.13
N SER A 476 11.32 -2.87 0.22
CA SER A 476 11.72 -3.55 1.46
C SER A 476 11.96 -2.58 2.62
N ASP A 477 12.57 -1.41 2.37
CA ASP A 477 12.77 -0.42 3.42
C ASP A 477 11.45 0.20 3.91
N CYS A 478 10.44 0.29 3.04
CA CYS A 478 9.15 0.89 3.38
C CYS A 478 8.14 -0.12 3.97
N LEU A 479 8.11 -1.36 3.46
CA LEU A 479 7.12 -2.38 3.82
C LEU A 479 7.67 -3.45 4.78
N GLU A 480 8.94 -3.80 4.63
CA GLU A 480 9.63 -4.80 5.47
C GLU A 480 10.46 -4.12 6.58
N GLU A 481 10.35 -2.78 6.67
CA GLU A 481 11.05 -1.90 7.62
C GLU A 481 12.55 -2.23 7.72
N THR A 482 13.18 -2.58 6.60
CA THR A 482 14.62 -2.84 6.61
C THR A 482 15.37 -1.58 7.02
N GLU A 483 16.27 -1.72 7.99
CA GLU A 483 17.04 -0.61 8.58
C GLU A 483 18.00 0.08 7.60
N THR A 484 18.06 -0.35 6.33
CA THR A 484 19.03 0.17 5.35
C THR A 484 18.80 1.63 5.01
N LEU A 485 17.54 2.05 4.78
CA LEU A 485 17.23 3.46 4.50
C LEU A 485 17.50 4.34 5.72
N LYS A 486 17.11 3.85 6.90
CA LYS A 486 17.37 4.48 8.21
C LYS A 486 18.87 4.66 8.45
N HIS A 487 19.67 3.61 8.32
CA HIS A 487 21.13 3.69 8.45
C HIS A 487 21.77 4.58 7.39
N THR A 488 21.25 4.58 6.15
CA THR A 488 21.74 5.45 5.07
C THR A 488 21.59 6.93 5.46
N ILE A 489 20.43 7.34 5.98
CA ILE A 489 20.21 8.71 6.44
C ILE A 489 21.02 9.00 7.70
N GLY A 490 21.10 8.07 8.66
CA GLY A 490 21.93 8.22 9.86
C GLY A 490 23.40 8.46 9.54
N ARG A 491 23.96 7.77 8.52
CA ARG A 491 25.32 8.02 8.04
C ARG A 491 25.49 9.37 7.37
N LEU A 492 24.46 9.86 6.67
CA LEU A 492 24.47 11.21 6.10
C LEU A 492 24.53 12.26 7.19
N VAL A 493 23.67 12.15 8.21
CA VAL A 493 23.64 13.06 9.37
C VAL A 493 25.01 13.07 10.05
N HIS A 494 25.52 11.88 10.41
CA HIS A 494 26.81 11.75 11.06
C HIS A 494 27.97 12.35 10.25
N LEU A 495 28.02 12.11 8.93
CA LEU A 495 29.06 12.67 8.06
C LEU A 495 28.96 14.20 7.92
N ALA A 496 27.75 14.75 8.00
CA ALA A 496 27.53 16.19 7.92
C ALA A 496 27.90 16.93 9.22
N GLU A 497 27.71 16.27 10.36
CA GLU A 497 28.07 16.77 11.69
C GLU A 497 29.56 16.55 12.01
N ASN A 498 30.16 15.49 11.43
CA ASN A 498 31.57 15.13 11.63
C ASN A 498 32.32 14.97 10.29
N PRO A 499 32.61 16.06 9.55
CA PRO A 499 33.13 16.00 8.18
C PRO A 499 34.54 15.38 8.05
N LEU A 500 35.30 15.39 9.15
CA LEU A 500 36.67 14.88 9.24
C LEU A 500 36.73 13.38 9.56
N GLU A 501 35.60 12.77 9.93
CA GLU A 501 35.58 11.38 10.38
C GLU A 501 35.50 10.42 9.20
N HIS A 502 36.40 9.43 9.19
CA HIS A 502 36.41 8.37 8.19
C HIS A 502 35.43 7.27 8.57
N LEU A 503 34.22 7.32 8.04
CA LEU A 503 33.29 6.19 8.09
C LEU A 503 33.87 4.99 7.33
N GLU A 504 33.95 3.82 7.99
CA GLU A 504 34.33 2.57 7.32
C GLU A 504 33.44 2.34 6.09
N LYS A 505 34.04 1.92 4.96
CA LYS A 505 33.23 1.50 3.79
C LYS A 505 32.22 0.45 4.27
N SER A 506 30.95 0.59 3.84
CA SER A 506 29.94 -0.44 4.12
C SER A 506 30.50 -1.82 3.78
N PRO A 507 30.09 -2.90 4.48
CA PRO A 507 30.64 -4.22 4.28
C PRO A 507 30.69 -4.53 2.79
N LYS A 508 31.90 -4.71 2.25
CA LYS A 508 32.18 -4.87 0.82
C LYS A 508 31.17 -5.83 0.24
N ASN A 509 30.26 -5.32 -0.60
CA ASN A 509 29.18 -6.08 -1.21
C ASN A 509 29.75 -7.38 -1.83
N MET A 510 29.56 -8.51 -1.14
CA MET A 510 30.19 -9.78 -1.49
C MET A 510 29.78 -10.25 -2.89
N LEU A 511 28.62 -9.79 -3.34
CA LEU A 511 28.08 -10.02 -4.68
C LEU A 511 28.90 -9.29 -5.75
N LEU A 512 29.41 -8.08 -5.45
CA LEU A 512 30.28 -7.32 -6.34
C LEU A 512 31.64 -7.99 -6.49
N LYS A 513 32.24 -8.44 -5.38
CA LYS A 513 33.44 -9.28 -5.41
C LYS A 513 33.20 -10.61 -6.14
N ALA A 514 32.03 -11.22 -6.01
CA ALA A 514 31.69 -12.45 -6.72
C ALA A 514 31.54 -12.22 -8.23
N CYS A 515 30.93 -11.10 -8.63
CA CYS A 515 30.81 -10.65 -10.02
C CYS A 515 32.17 -10.30 -10.64
N GLU A 516 33.02 -9.57 -9.91
CA GLU A 516 34.41 -9.27 -10.32
C GLU A 516 35.26 -10.54 -10.41
N ARG A 517 35.18 -11.45 -9.44
CA ARG A 517 35.85 -12.77 -9.50
C ARG A 517 35.36 -13.59 -10.70
N LYS A 518 34.08 -13.53 -11.07
CA LYS A 518 33.54 -14.21 -12.27
C LYS A 518 33.99 -13.54 -13.56
N LYS A 519 34.11 -12.20 -13.62
CA LYS A 519 34.71 -11.47 -14.75
C LYS A 519 36.20 -11.83 -14.92
N LEU A 520 36.96 -11.89 -13.83
CA LEU A 520 38.36 -12.33 -13.84
C LEU A 520 38.53 -13.79 -14.28
N LYS A 521 37.61 -14.70 -13.90
CA LYS A 521 37.60 -16.08 -14.41
C LYS A 521 37.32 -16.19 -15.90
N LYS A 522 36.53 -15.27 -16.48
CA LYS A 522 36.32 -15.21 -17.95
C LYS A 522 37.58 -14.71 -18.67
N LEU A 523 38.25 -13.68 -18.15
CA LEU A 523 39.53 -13.19 -18.70
C LEU A 523 40.68 -14.20 -18.56
N GLY A 524 40.72 -14.95 -17.45
CA GLY A 524 41.71 -16.02 -17.24
C GLY A 524 41.49 -17.25 -18.12
N LYS A 525 40.25 -17.52 -18.58
CA LYS A 525 39.97 -18.57 -19.58
C LYS A 525 40.28 -18.12 -21.01
N VAL A 526 40.15 -16.83 -21.32
CA VAL A 526 40.54 -16.29 -22.65
C VAL A 526 42.07 -16.29 -22.82
N ARG A 527 42.86 -16.13 -21.76
CA ARG A 527 44.33 -16.22 -21.82
C ARG A 527 44.92 -17.64 -21.80
N LYS A 528 44.09 -18.70 -21.67
CA LYS A 528 44.53 -20.10 -21.74
C LYS A 528 44.10 -20.83 -23.02
N MET A 529 43.60 -20.09 -24.03
CA MET A 529 43.22 -20.63 -25.35
C MET A 529 43.93 -19.92 -26.51
N SER A 530 45.19 -19.46 -26.32
CA SER A 530 45.98 -18.89 -27.43
C SER A 530 47.49 -19.15 -27.32
N THR A 531 47.89 -20.35 -26.90
CA THR A 531 49.28 -20.82 -27.08
C THR A 531 49.28 -22.30 -27.46
N GLN A 532 48.63 -22.60 -28.58
CA GLN A 532 48.88 -23.81 -29.36
C GLN A 532 48.30 -23.55 -30.75
N ASP A 533 49.06 -22.79 -31.53
CA ASP A 533 49.39 -23.05 -32.93
C ASP A 533 50.04 -21.79 -33.53
N ASP A 534 51.01 -22.04 -34.40
CA ASP A 534 51.81 -21.11 -35.22
C ASP A 534 53.06 -20.48 -34.57
N PHE A 535 54.20 -21.19 -34.62
CA PHE A 535 55.19 -21.04 -35.71
C PHE A 535 56.49 -21.83 -35.41
N ASN A 536 56.82 -22.74 -36.35
CA ASN A 536 58.08 -23.50 -36.58
C ASN A 536 58.52 -24.58 -35.59
#